data_AF-A0A1I8N9X7-F1
#
_entry.id   AF-A0A1I8N9X7-F1
#
_cell.length_a   1.000
_cell.length_b   1.000
_cell.length_c   1.000
_cell.angle_alpha   90.00
_cell.angle_beta   90.00
_cell.angle_gamma   90.00
#
_symmetry.space_group_name_H-M   'P 1'
#
loop_
_entity.id
_entity.type
_entity.pdbx_description
1 polymer ?
#
loop_
_entity_poly.entity_id
_entity_poly.type
_entity_poly.pdbx_seq_one_letter_code
_entity_poly.pdbx_strand_id
1 'polypeptide(L)'
;MKAIFAIFALCLVAVHAGTIAQPPVNYEGMVDDVLNEMGQIAKEAAVALQHAVEDIVLDPLQQVDEAVESIEALRAESDECVAAEDERVAATVDAMHREMNVCGVVAAKTSAEIMSDISAATQQLVFGGYDVLTTYRKCQNYKNQILKKTCYANLTVKATLYLNSSRKSIRTIRESTNERIPAVVHDADACTHTAAETAVLELDNIHATIGDCIAKH
;
A
#
# COMPACT_ATOMS: atom_id res chain seq x y z
N MET A 1 16.08 -34.20 -37.77
CA MET A 1 14.84 -34.70 -38.44
C MET A 1 13.90 -35.51 -37.53
N LYS A 2 14.36 -36.18 -36.46
CA LYS A 2 13.47 -36.95 -35.54
C LYS A 2 12.62 -36.11 -34.57
N ALA A 3 13.06 -34.90 -34.19
CA ALA A 3 12.33 -34.05 -33.25
C ALA A 3 11.10 -33.33 -33.86
N ILE A 4 11.12 -33.07 -35.18
CA ILE A 4 10.03 -32.36 -35.86
C ILE A 4 8.79 -33.26 -36.03
N PHE A 5 9.01 -34.57 -36.20
CA PHE A 5 7.92 -35.56 -36.27
C PHE A 5 7.21 -35.77 -34.92
N ALA A 6 7.89 -35.57 -33.79
CA ALA A 6 7.27 -35.70 -32.46
C ALA A 6 6.28 -34.56 -32.15
N ILE A 7 6.55 -33.34 -32.63
CA ILE A 7 5.66 -32.18 -32.43
C ILE A 7 4.40 -32.31 -33.29
N PHE A 8 4.54 -32.79 -34.53
CA PHE A 8 3.38 -33.05 -35.40
C PHE A 8 2.50 -34.21 -34.91
N ALA A 9 3.10 -35.23 -34.29
CA ALA A 9 2.35 -36.33 -33.68
C ALA A 9 1.49 -35.87 -32.49
N LEU A 10 2.00 -34.97 -31.63
CA LEU A 10 1.25 -34.40 -30.50
C LEU A 10 0.06 -33.53 -30.93
N CYS A 11 0.16 -32.82 -32.05
CA CYS A 11 -0.97 -32.04 -32.59
C CYS A 11 -2.05 -32.91 -33.25
N LEU A 12 -1.72 -34.11 -33.74
CA LEU A 12 -2.68 -35.01 -34.41
C LEU A 12 -3.52 -35.86 -33.44
N VAL A 13 -3.03 -36.12 -32.23
CA VAL A 13 -3.84 -36.79 -31.18
C VAL A 13 -4.94 -35.87 -30.66
N ALA A 14 -4.77 -34.54 -30.72
CA ALA A 14 -5.79 -33.57 -30.35
C ALA A 14 -7.00 -33.53 -31.32
N VAL A 15 -6.85 -34.07 -32.54
CA VAL A 15 -7.95 -34.12 -33.53
C VAL A 15 -8.83 -35.37 -33.37
N HIS A 16 -8.32 -36.43 -32.72
CA HIS A 16 -9.02 -37.71 -32.54
C HIS A 16 -9.37 -38.06 -31.09
N ALA A 17 -8.89 -37.30 -30.10
CA ALA A 17 -9.38 -37.41 -28.73
C ALA A 17 -10.77 -36.79 -28.65
N GLY A 18 -11.79 -37.66 -28.69
CA GLY A 18 -13.16 -37.32 -28.36
C GLY A 18 -13.19 -36.38 -27.16
N THR A 19 -13.98 -35.31 -27.31
CA THR A 19 -14.31 -34.28 -26.32
C THR A 19 -14.02 -34.74 -24.90
N ILE A 20 -12.85 -34.38 -24.37
CA ILE A 20 -12.65 -34.32 -22.92
C ILE A 20 -13.67 -33.29 -22.48
N ALA A 21 -14.77 -33.74 -21.88
CA ALA A 21 -15.76 -32.87 -21.30
C ALA A 21 -15.05 -32.09 -20.20
N GLN A 22 -14.57 -30.90 -20.53
CA GLN A 22 -14.07 -29.98 -19.54
C GLN A 22 -15.22 -29.76 -18.57
N PRO A 23 -15.00 -29.93 -17.24
CA PRO A 23 -16.03 -29.58 -16.27
C PRO A 23 -16.51 -28.15 -16.58
N PRO A 24 -17.81 -27.87 -16.46
CA PRO A 24 -18.35 -26.56 -16.79
C PRO A 24 -17.62 -25.51 -15.95
N VAL A 25 -16.82 -24.67 -16.62
CA VAL A 25 -16.06 -23.61 -15.97
C VAL A 25 -17.05 -22.51 -15.57
N ASN A 26 -17.11 -22.20 -14.27
CA ASN A 26 -17.85 -21.06 -13.76
C ASN A 26 -17.04 -19.78 -13.94
N TYR A 27 -17.12 -19.16 -15.12
CA TYR A 27 -16.40 -17.93 -15.43
C TYR A 27 -16.85 -16.74 -14.58
N GLU A 28 -18.11 -16.70 -14.16
CA GLU A 28 -18.64 -15.65 -13.28
C GLU A 28 -18.00 -15.76 -11.89
N GLY A 29 -18.09 -16.93 -11.25
CA GLY A 29 -17.46 -17.17 -9.95
C GLY A 29 -15.94 -16.97 -9.98
N MET A 30 -15.27 -17.39 -11.06
CA MET A 30 -13.84 -17.16 -11.24
C MET A 30 -13.46 -15.68 -11.23
N VAL A 31 -14.24 -14.82 -11.90
CA VAL A 31 -13.98 -13.37 -11.91
C VAL A 31 -14.31 -12.76 -10.56
N ASP A 32 -15.43 -13.16 -9.95
CA ASP A 32 -15.84 -12.68 -8.63
C ASP A 32 -14.81 -13.01 -7.54
N ASP A 33 -14.27 -14.24 -7.54
CA ASP A 33 -13.24 -14.67 -6.58
C ASP A 33 -11.99 -13.79 -6.67
N VAL A 34 -11.52 -13.51 -7.89
CA VAL A 34 -10.35 -12.66 -8.15
C VAL A 34 -10.60 -11.22 -7.70
N LEU A 35 -11.79 -10.67 -7.99
CA LEU A 35 -12.15 -9.31 -7.60
C LEU A 35 -12.32 -9.16 -6.08
N ASN A 36 -12.89 -10.18 -5.42
CA ASN A 36 -13.05 -10.21 -3.96
C ASN A 36 -11.69 -10.29 -3.25
N GLU A 37 -10.81 -11.19 -3.68
CA GLU A 37 -9.45 -11.30 -3.13
C GLU A 37 -8.70 -9.96 -3.26
N MET A 38 -8.76 -9.34 -4.44
CA MET A 38 -8.15 -8.04 -4.69
C MET A 38 -8.76 -6.94 -3.80
N GLY A 39 -10.09 -6.88 -3.69
CA GLY A 39 -10.77 -5.89 -2.87
C GLY A 39 -10.40 -5.98 -1.40
N GLN A 40 -10.19 -7.19 -0.89
CA GLN A 40 -9.75 -7.40 0.49
C GLN A 40 -8.31 -6.92 0.70
N ILE A 41 -7.38 -7.28 -0.19
CA ILE A 41 -5.98 -6.84 -0.07
C ILE A 41 -5.87 -5.31 -0.15
N ALA A 42 -6.61 -4.68 -1.07
CA ALA A 42 -6.63 -3.22 -1.18
C ALA A 42 -7.14 -2.54 0.10
N LYS A 43 -8.15 -3.13 0.74
CA LYS A 43 -8.66 -2.65 2.04
C LYS A 43 -7.61 -2.79 3.14
N GLU A 44 -6.92 -3.93 3.22
CA GLU A 44 -5.86 -4.15 4.21
C GLU A 44 -4.71 -3.14 4.03
N ALA A 45 -4.29 -2.87 2.78
CA ALA A 45 -3.28 -1.86 2.47
C ALA A 45 -3.70 -0.45 2.93
N ALA A 46 -4.97 -0.07 2.72
CA ALA A 46 -5.48 1.23 3.15
C ALA A 46 -5.49 1.37 4.68
N VAL A 47 -5.89 0.31 5.41
CA VAL A 47 -5.89 0.30 6.88
C VAL A 47 -4.46 0.39 7.44
N ALA A 48 -3.51 -0.32 6.82
CA ALA A 48 -2.10 -0.26 7.21
C ALA A 48 -1.50 1.14 7.04
N LEU A 49 -1.79 1.81 5.91
CA LEU A 49 -1.37 3.20 5.70
C LEU A 49 -2.02 4.17 6.68
N GLN A 50 -3.26 3.92 7.09
CA GLN A 50 -3.92 4.77 8.08
C GLN A 50 -3.24 4.66 9.46
N HIS A 51 -2.97 3.45 9.94
CA HIS A 51 -2.26 3.25 11.22
C HIS A 51 -0.87 3.87 11.18
N ALA A 52 -0.18 3.77 10.05
CA ALA A 52 1.12 4.39 9.88
C ALA A 52 1.13 5.91 10.12
N VAL A 53 0.05 6.62 9.80
CA VAL A 53 -0.03 8.08 10.04
C VAL A 53 -0.04 8.38 11.55
N GLU A 54 -0.68 7.52 12.35
CA GLU A 54 -0.71 7.67 13.81
C GLU A 54 0.73 7.54 14.35
N ASP A 55 1.40 6.43 14.05
CA ASP A 55 2.75 6.13 14.56
C ASP A 55 3.83 7.13 14.07
N ILE A 56 3.80 7.50 12.78
CA ILE A 56 4.86 8.32 12.17
C ILE A 56 4.70 9.80 12.52
N VAL A 57 3.47 10.29 12.68
CA VAL A 57 3.21 11.74 12.77
C VAL A 57 2.66 12.13 14.12
N LEU A 58 1.64 11.44 14.64
CA LEU A 58 0.96 11.87 15.86
C LEU A 58 1.82 11.60 17.10
N ASP A 59 2.40 10.41 17.20
CA ASP A 59 3.20 10.01 18.37
C ASP A 59 4.44 10.91 18.58
N PRO A 60 5.27 11.20 17.54
CA PRO A 60 6.42 12.09 17.70
C PRO A 60 6.03 13.53 18.05
N LEU A 61 4.92 14.03 17.49
CA LEU A 61 4.41 15.37 17.84
C LEU A 61 3.96 15.42 19.29
N GLN A 62 3.24 14.40 19.76
CA GLN A 62 2.76 14.34 21.14
C GLN A 62 3.93 14.34 22.14
N GLN A 63 5.02 13.60 21.86
CA GLN A 63 6.20 13.59 22.73
C GLN A 63 6.83 14.99 22.89
N VAL A 64 6.90 15.76 21.79
CA VAL A 64 7.43 17.12 21.82
C VAL A 64 6.46 18.09 22.50
N ASP A 65 5.15 17.95 22.24
CA ASP A 65 4.12 18.75 22.91
C ASP A 65 4.15 18.56 24.43
N GLU A 66 4.29 17.31 24.92
CA GLU A 66 4.42 17.02 26.35
C GLU A 66 5.68 17.68 26.97
N ALA A 67 6.80 17.71 26.24
CA ALA A 67 8.03 18.38 26.68
C ALA A 67 7.86 19.92 26.73
N VAL A 68 7.17 20.51 25.74
CA VAL A 68 6.83 21.93 25.73
C VAL A 68 5.86 22.28 26.87
N GLU A 69 4.84 21.46 27.12
CA GLU A 69 3.91 21.64 28.24
C GLU A 69 4.63 21.60 29.59
N SER A 70 5.65 20.74 29.74
CA SER A 70 6.48 20.69 30.95
C SER A 70 7.26 22.00 31.17
N ILE A 71 7.74 22.64 30.11
CA ILE A 71 8.39 23.96 30.18
C ILE A 71 7.38 25.04 30.55
N GLU A 72 6.22 25.07 29.88
CA GLU A 72 5.17 26.05 30.14
C GLU A 72 4.60 25.95 31.56
N ALA A 73 4.59 24.76 32.16
CA ALA A 73 4.19 24.58 33.56
C ALA A 73 5.07 25.38 34.54
N LEU A 74 6.35 25.60 34.22
CA LEU A 74 7.27 26.42 35.03
C LEU A 74 6.93 27.92 34.99
N ARG A 75 6.11 28.36 34.04
CA ARG A 75 5.69 29.77 33.90
C ARG A 75 4.88 30.23 35.13
N ALA A 76 4.22 29.30 35.81
CA ALA A 76 3.56 29.56 37.09
C ALA A 76 4.56 29.89 38.23
N GLU A 77 5.79 29.41 38.14
CA GLU A 77 6.86 29.65 39.11
C GLU A 77 7.67 30.92 38.76
N SER A 78 8.01 31.10 37.48
CA SER A 78 8.68 32.32 36.99
C SER A 78 8.43 32.56 35.50
N ASP A 79 7.53 33.50 35.20
CA ASP A 79 7.25 33.93 33.82
C ASP A 79 8.47 34.55 33.13
N GLU A 80 9.33 35.26 33.87
CA GLU A 80 10.53 35.90 33.33
C GLU A 80 11.58 34.87 32.87
N CYS A 81 11.83 33.84 33.68
CA CYS A 81 12.80 32.80 33.33
C CYS A 81 12.33 31.95 32.14
N VAL A 82 11.03 31.66 32.04
CA VAL A 82 10.46 30.94 30.89
C VAL A 82 10.49 31.81 29.63
N ALA A 83 10.03 33.06 29.72
CA ALA A 83 9.98 33.97 28.58
C ALA A 83 11.36 34.26 27.97
N ALA A 84 12.44 34.20 28.75
CA ALA A 84 13.81 34.34 28.27
C ALA A 84 14.23 33.20 27.31
N GLU A 85 13.58 32.04 27.41
CA GLU A 85 13.89 30.84 26.62
C GLU A 85 12.85 30.55 25.53
N ASP A 86 11.75 31.33 25.44
CA ASP A 86 10.66 31.14 24.46
C ASP A 86 11.16 31.07 23.01
N GLU A 87 12.15 31.91 22.64
CA GLU A 87 12.74 31.86 21.29
C GLU A 87 13.49 30.56 21.02
N ARG A 88 14.15 29.98 22.03
CA ARG A 88 14.85 28.69 21.92
C ARG A 88 13.87 27.54 21.83
N VAL A 89 12.80 27.55 22.65
CA VAL A 89 11.71 26.56 22.55
C VAL A 89 11.10 26.59 21.16
N ALA A 90 10.73 27.78 20.68
CA ALA A 90 10.17 27.95 19.35
C ALA A 90 11.13 27.45 18.26
N ALA A 91 12.42 27.82 18.32
CA ALA A 91 13.41 27.37 17.34
C ALA A 91 13.57 25.84 17.31
N THR A 92 13.54 25.18 18.46
CA THR A 92 13.64 23.72 18.58
C THR A 92 12.43 23.01 17.96
N VAL A 93 11.21 23.45 18.30
CA VAL A 93 9.98 22.91 17.73
C VAL A 93 9.93 23.13 16.21
N ASP A 94 10.35 24.32 15.76
CA ASP A 94 10.34 24.68 14.34
C ASP A 94 11.40 23.91 13.53
N ALA A 95 12.53 23.56 14.14
CA ALA A 95 13.53 22.68 13.54
C ALA A 95 13.00 21.24 13.39
N MET A 96 12.37 20.71 14.44
CA MET A 96 11.73 19.39 14.42
C MET A 96 10.66 19.32 13.33
N HIS A 97 9.77 20.32 13.23
CA HIS A 97 8.75 20.35 12.18
C HIS A 97 9.35 20.34 10.77
N ARG A 98 10.47 21.04 10.54
CA ARG A 98 11.16 21.00 9.24
C ARG A 98 11.68 19.60 8.93
N GLU A 99 12.30 18.92 9.90
CA GLU A 99 12.82 17.57 9.72
C GLU A 99 11.70 16.56 9.49
N MET A 100 10.65 16.59 10.30
CA MET A 100 9.46 15.75 10.11
C MET A 100 8.82 15.97 8.73
N ASN A 101 8.76 17.21 8.23
CA ASN A 101 8.22 17.50 6.91
C ASN A 101 9.07 16.85 5.79
N VAL A 102 10.40 16.84 5.92
CA VAL A 102 11.28 16.14 4.98
C VAL A 102 11.00 14.63 5.00
N CYS A 103 10.91 14.03 6.19
CA CYS A 103 10.55 12.60 6.34
C CYS A 103 9.17 12.31 5.72
N GLY A 104 8.18 13.15 6.01
CA GLY A 104 6.80 13.03 5.55
C GLY A 104 6.65 13.14 4.03
N VAL A 105 7.40 14.02 3.37
CA VAL A 105 7.39 14.15 1.90
C VAL A 105 7.90 12.88 1.22
N VAL A 106 8.96 12.26 1.76
CA VAL A 106 9.49 10.99 1.22
C VAL A 106 8.48 9.87 1.42
N ALA A 107 7.91 9.74 2.62
CA ALA A 107 6.89 8.75 2.94
C ALA A 107 5.64 8.90 2.06
N ALA A 108 5.15 10.13 1.88
CA ALA A 108 4.00 10.44 1.04
C ALA A 108 4.25 10.10 -0.44
N LYS A 109 5.44 10.43 -0.96
CA LYS A 109 5.81 10.10 -2.34
C LYS A 109 5.82 8.58 -2.56
N THR A 110 6.49 7.81 -1.71
CA THR A 110 6.55 6.36 -1.87
C THR A 110 5.19 5.71 -1.67
N SER A 111 4.37 6.21 -0.73
CA SER A 111 2.99 5.77 -0.53
C SER A 111 2.12 6.02 -1.77
N ALA A 112 2.29 7.18 -2.42
CA ALA A 112 1.61 7.49 -3.67
C ALA A 112 2.02 6.56 -4.82
N GLU A 113 3.31 6.22 -4.92
CA GLU A 113 3.81 5.23 -5.90
C GLU A 113 3.18 3.85 -5.65
N ILE A 114 3.13 3.38 -4.39
CA ILE A 114 2.47 2.13 -4.02
C ILE A 114 0.98 2.14 -4.40
N MET A 115 0.25 3.21 -4.07
CA MET A 115 -1.16 3.33 -4.40
C MET A 115 -1.41 3.41 -5.91
N SER A 116 -0.51 4.04 -6.66
CA SER A 116 -0.54 4.03 -8.12
C SER A 116 -0.37 2.62 -8.69
N ASP A 117 0.57 1.83 -8.16
CA ASP A 117 0.79 0.44 -8.58
C ASP A 117 -0.43 -0.45 -8.28
N ILE A 118 -1.01 -0.31 -7.08
CA ILE A 118 -2.22 -1.02 -6.68
C ILE A 118 -3.40 -0.63 -7.58
N SER A 119 -3.55 0.67 -7.88
CA SER A 119 -4.61 1.18 -8.77
C SER A 119 -4.46 0.63 -10.19
N ALA A 120 -3.26 0.64 -10.76
CA ALA A 120 -2.98 0.09 -12.09
C ALA A 120 -3.26 -1.42 -12.14
N ALA A 121 -2.82 -2.17 -11.13
CA ALA A 121 -3.09 -3.61 -11.02
C ALA A 121 -4.60 -3.90 -10.90
N THR A 122 -5.32 -3.10 -10.12
CA THR A 122 -6.76 -3.18 -9.92
C THR A 122 -7.52 -2.93 -11.23
N GLN A 123 -7.16 -1.87 -11.96
CA GLN A 123 -7.78 -1.57 -13.25
C GLN A 123 -7.59 -2.71 -14.24
N GLN A 124 -6.38 -3.27 -14.33
CA GLN A 124 -6.10 -4.41 -15.21
C GLN A 124 -6.97 -5.63 -14.87
N LEU A 125 -7.19 -5.90 -13.57
CA LEU A 125 -8.05 -6.97 -13.09
C LEU A 125 -9.53 -6.74 -13.44
N VAL A 126 -10.04 -5.53 -13.21
CA VAL A 126 -11.44 -5.19 -13.50
C VAL A 126 -11.72 -5.24 -15.00
N PHE A 127 -10.88 -4.61 -15.82
CA PHE A 127 -11.06 -4.61 -17.28
C PHE A 127 -10.89 -6.02 -17.87
N GLY A 128 -9.93 -6.80 -17.37
CA GLY A 128 -9.76 -8.19 -17.77
C GLY A 128 -10.97 -9.05 -17.44
N GLY A 129 -11.50 -8.94 -16.22
CA GLY A 129 -12.71 -9.64 -15.78
C GLY A 129 -13.92 -9.26 -16.64
N TYR A 130 -14.10 -7.96 -16.91
CA TYR A 130 -15.16 -7.47 -17.79
C TYR A 130 -15.08 -8.06 -19.20
N ASP A 131 -13.90 -8.14 -19.81
CA ASP A 131 -13.70 -8.76 -21.13
C ASP A 131 -14.05 -10.26 -21.12
N VAL A 132 -13.69 -10.99 -20.06
CA VAL A 132 -14.07 -12.40 -19.88
C VAL A 132 -15.59 -12.54 -19.79
N LEU A 133 -16.24 -11.78 -18.92
CA LEU A 133 -17.69 -11.89 -18.68
C LEU A 133 -18.51 -11.47 -19.90
N THR A 134 -18.13 -10.39 -20.57
CA THR A 134 -18.81 -9.96 -21.81
C THR A 134 -18.64 -10.99 -22.92
N THR A 135 -17.46 -11.60 -23.06
CA THR A 135 -17.22 -12.69 -24.01
C THR A 135 -18.05 -13.93 -23.64
N TYR A 136 -18.13 -14.28 -22.35
CA TYR A 136 -18.96 -15.39 -21.88
C TYR A 136 -20.44 -15.21 -22.23
N ARG A 137 -21.02 -14.05 -21.92
CA ARG A 137 -22.40 -13.69 -22.27
C ARG A 137 -22.63 -13.74 -23.78
N LYS A 138 -21.66 -13.26 -24.57
CA LYS A 138 -21.70 -13.34 -26.04
C LYS A 138 -21.74 -14.79 -26.52
N CYS A 139 -20.92 -15.68 -25.94
CA CYS A 139 -20.89 -17.10 -26.30
C CYS A 139 -22.20 -17.82 -25.93
N GLN A 140 -22.82 -17.47 -24.80
CA GLN A 140 -24.12 -18.02 -24.40
C GLN A 140 -25.23 -17.67 -25.41
N ASN A 141 -25.19 -16.46 -25.98
CA ASN A 141 -26.20 -15.96 -26.91
C ASN A 141 -26.11 -16.55 -28.33
N TYR A 142 -25.03 -17.25 -28.69
CA TYR A 142 -24.92 -17.88 -30.01
C TYR A 142 -25.84 -19.10 -30.11
N LYS A 143 -26.78 -19.06 -31.07
CA LYS A 143 -27.64 -20.20 -31.43
C LYS A 143 -26.95 -21.24 -32.30
N ASN A 144 -25.99 -20.80 -33.14
CA ASN A 144 -25.22 -21.70 -34.00
C ASN A 144 -24.16 -22.45 -33.18
N GLN A 145 -24.20 -23.78 -33.22
CA GLN A 145 -23.33 -24.65 -32.41
C GLN A 145 -21.84 -24.51 -32.74
N ILE A 146 -21.48 -24.31 -34.01
CA ILE A 146 -20.08 -24.14 -34.44
C ILE A 146 -19.55 -22.80 -33.94
N LEU A 147 -20.31 -21.70 -34.15
CA LEU A 147 -19.95 -20.39 -33.63
C LEU A 147 -19.85 -20.39 -32.10
N LYS A 148 -20.76 -21.10 -31.42
CA LYS A 148 -20.74 -21.26 -29.97
C LYS A 148 -19.45 -21.95 -29.50
N LYS A 149 -19.09 -23.10 -30.09
CA LYS A 149 -17.85 -23.83 -29.75
C LYS A 149 -16.60 -22.99 -29.98
N THR A 150 -16.49 -22.33 -31.14
CA THR A 150 -15.36 -21.45 -31.45
C THR A 150 -15.29 -20.25 -30.49
N CYS A 151 -16.44 -19.70 -30.10
CA CYS A 151 -16.51 -18.62 -29.11
C CYS A 151 -15.98 -19.09 -27.75
N TYR A 152 -16.42 -20.25 -27.24
CA TYR A 152 -15.93 -20.80 -25.98
C TYR A 152 -14.44 -21.13 -26.02
N ALA A 153 -13.90 -21.57 -27.17
CA ALA A 153 -12.45 -21.76 -27.31
C ALA A 153 -11.69 -20.44 -27.14
N ASN A 154 -12.16 -19.35 -27.75
CA ASN A 154 -11.57 -18.01 -27.57
C ASN A 154 -11.73 -17.52 -26.12
N LEU A 155 -12.91 -17.71 -25.53
CA LEU A 155 -13.15 -17.39 -24.12
C LEU A 155 -12.16 -18.09 -23.20
N THR A 156 -11.88 -19.38 -23.41
CA THR A 156 -10.91 -20.12 -22.60
C THR A 156 -9.50 -19.54 -22.69
N VAL A 157 -9.08 -19.08 -23.88
CA VAL A 157 -7.79 -18.38 -24.03
C VAL A 157 -7.79 -17.07 -23.25
N LYS A 158 -8.84 -16.25 -23.40
CA LYS A 158 -8.99 -14.98 -22.67
C LYS A 158 -9.00 -15.20 -21.15
N ALA A 159 -9.76 -16.17 -20.66
CA ALA A 159 -9.83 -16.53 -19.24
C ALA A 159 -8.48 -17.00 -18.70
N THR A 160 -7.72 -17.78 -19.48
CA THR A 160 -6.37 -18.23 -19.08
C THR A 160 -5.40 -17.06 -18.97
N LEU A 161 -5.41 -16.16 -19.96
CA LEU A 161 -4.59 -14.93 -19.92
C LEU A 161 -4.96 -14.05 -18.74
N TYR A 162 -6.27 -13.89 -18.50
CA TYR A 162 -6.80 -13.16 -17.36
C TYR A 162 -6.31 -13.75 -16.03
N LEU A 163 -6.42 -15.06 -15.80
CA LEU A 163 -5.96 -15.70 -14.57
C LEU A 163 -4.46 -15.54 -14.33
N ASN A 164 -3.64 -15.70 -15.37
CA ASN A 164 -2.20 -15.50 -15.28
C ASN A 164 -1.84 -14.05 -14.93
N SER A 165 -2.48 -13.10 -15.60
CA SER A 165 -2.35 -11.68 -15.28
C SER A 165 -2.79 -11.40 -13.85
N SER A 166 -3.90 -12.01 -13.42
CA SER A 166 -4.51 -11.77 -12.13
C SER A 166 -3.62 -12.21 -10.98
N ARG A 167 -3.03 -13.40 -11.10
CA ARG A 167 -2.05 -13.91 -10.12
C ARG A 167 -0.84 -12.99 -9.99
N LYS A 168 -0.36 -12.45 -11.11
CA LYS A 168 0.76 -11.50 -11.09
C LYS A 168 0.36 -10.20 -10.40
N SER A 169 -0.80 -9.64 -10.75
CA SER A 169 -1.35 -8.43 -10.12
C SER A 169 -1.55 -8.62 -8.61
N ILE A 170 -2.21 -9.70 -8.18
CA ILE A 170 -2.41 -10.03 -6.77
C ILE A 170 -1.07 -10.16 -6.04
N ARG A 171 -0.07 -10.81 -6.64
CA ARG A 171 1.27 -10.90 -6.05
C ARG A 171 1.90 -9.51 -5.85
N THR A 172 1.84 -8.64 -6.86
CA THR A 172 2.37 -7.26 -6.77
C THR A 172 1.65 -6.46 -5.69
N ILE A 173 0.33 -6.59 -5.57
CA ILE A 173 -0.44 -5.91 -4.52
C ILE A 173 -0.05 -6.47 -3.14
N ARG A 174 0.08 -7.80 -2.97
CA ARG A 174 0.53 -8.42 -1.72
C ARG A 174 1.94 -7.97 -1.33
N GLU A 175 2.88 -7.98 -2.26
CA GLU A 175 4.25 -7.52 -2.02
C GLU A 175 4.27 -6.04 -1.63
N SER A 176 3.45 -5.22 -2.30
CA SER A 176 3.31 -3.82 -1.92
C SER A 176 2.72 -3.65 -0.52
N THR A 177 1.73 -4.48 -0.16
CA THR A 177 1.03 -4.41 1.12
C THR A 177 1.88 -4.93 2.28
N ASN A 178 2.60 -6.03 2.08
CA ASN A 178 3.28 -6.77 3.14
C ASN A 178 4.76 -6.38 3.30
N GLU A 179 5.38 -5.80 2.27
CA GLU A 179 6.80 -5.48 2.28
C GLU A 179 7.02 -3.99 2.10
N ARG A 180 6.46 -3.40 1.03
CA ARG A 180 6.74 -2.00 0.69
C ARG A 180 6.10 -1.00 1.65
N ILE A 181 4.83 -1.20 2.03
CA ILE A 181 4.17 -0.34 3.01
C ILE A 181 4.92 -0.38 4.34
N PRO A 182 5.14 -1.54 4.99
CA PRO A 182 5.86 -1.59 6.27
C PRO A 182 7.28 -1.01 6.19
N ALA A 183 8.00 -1.17 5.08
CA ALA A 183 9.32 -0.58 4.91
C ALA A 183 9.29 0.96 4.90
N VAL A 184 8.34 1.55 4.15
CA VAL A 184 8.16 3.02 4.15
C VAL A 184 7.76 3.52 5.52
N VAL A 185 6.89 2.76 6.22
CA VAL A 185 6.47 3.11 7.58
C VAL A 185 7.65 3.09 8.52
N HIS A 186 8.44 2.02 8.53
CA HIS A 186 9.63 1.89 9.37
C HIS A 186 10.67 3.01 9.10
N ASP A 187 10.94 3.32 7.83
CA ASP A 187 11.91 4.36 7.48
C ASP A 187 11.42 5.76 7.87
N ALA A 188 10.13 6.02 7.68
CA ALA A 188 9.52 7.28 8.06
C ALA A 188 9.43 7.43 9.57
N ASP A 189 9.04 6.37 10.28
CA ASP A 189 8.97 6.27 11.73
C ASP A 189 10.33 6.53 12.37
N ALA A 190 11.39 5.85 11.91
CA ALA A 190 12.74 6.08 12.42
C ALA A 190 13.19 7.54 12.23
N CYS A 191 12.83 8.15 11.10
CA CYS A 191 13.17 9.53 10.78
C CYS A 191 12.41 10.53 11.68
N THR A 192 11.11 10.33 11.86
CA THR A 192 10.28 11.24 12.67
C THR A 192 10.53 11.08 14.16
N HIS A 193 10.71 9.86 14.67
CA HIS A 193 11.11 9.62 16.06
C HIS A 193 12.50 10.19 16.37
N THR A 194 13.48 10.06 15.46
CA THR A 194 14.81 10.67 15.69
C THR A 194 14.72 12.20 15.79
N ALA A 195 13.89 12.84 14.95
CA ALA A 195 13.67 14.29 14.99
C ALA A 195 12.99 14.71 16.31
N ALA A 196 11.98 13.96 16.76
CA ALA A 196 11.31 14.21 18.03
C ALA A 196 12.23 13.96 19.24
N GLU A 197 12.97 12.86 19.29
CA GLU A 197 13.93 12.57 20.36
C GLU A 197 14.98 13.69 20.48
N THR A 198 15.49 14.17 19.35
CA THR A 198 16.44 15.29 19.31
C THR A 198 15.82 16.57 19.88
N ALA A 199 14.56 16.85 19.52
CA ALA A 199 13.84 18.01 20.03
C ALA A 199 13.57 17.91 21.53
N VAL A 200 13.10 16.75 22.01
CA VAL A 200 12.86 16.48 23.44
C VAL A 200 14.14 16.68 24.24
N LEU A 201 15.27 16.16 23.76
CA LEU A 201 16.57 16.35 24.44
C LEU A 201 16.97 17.83 24.58
N GLU A 202 16.71 18.65 23.56
CA GLU A 202 17.00 20.08 23.65
C GLU A 202 15.97 20.81 24.53
N LEU A 203 14.69 20.40 24.51
CA LEU A 203 13.67 20.93 25.40
C LEU A 203 13.96 20.60 26.87
N ASP A 204 14.44 19.39 27.17
CA ASP A 204 14.88 18.99 28.51
C ASP A 204 16.05 19.85 29.01
N ASN A 205 16.97 20.20 28.10
CA ASN A 205 18.09 21.11 28.40
C ASN A 205 17.58 22.54 28.70
N ILE A 206 16.62 23.03 27.92
CA ILE A 206 15.95 24.32 28.17
C ILE A 206 15.25 24.28 29.54
N HIS A 207 14.48 23.22 29.82
CA HIS A 207 13.78 23.03 31.08
C HIS A 207 14.76 23.08 32.27
N ALA A 208 15.91 22.40 32.18
CA ALA A 208 16.95 22.46 33.19
C ALA A 208 17.54 23.87 33.35
N THR A 209 17.76 24.59 32.24
CA THR A 209 18.25 25.98 32.25
C THR A 209 17.28 26.93 32.95
N ILE A 210 15.97 26.75 32.73
CA ILE A 210 14.92 27.51 33.42
C ILE A 210 14.93 27.19 34.92
N GLY A 211 15.05 25.92 35.30
CA GLY A 211 15.18 25.52 36.71
C GLY A 211 16.37 26.19 37.41
N ASP A 212 17.51 26.28 36.73
CA ASP A 212 18.70 27.00 37.23
C ASP A 212 18.49 28.51 37.33
N CYS A 213 17.68 29.11 36.46
CA CYS A 213 17.28 30.52 36.54
C CYS A 213 16.38 30.75 37.76
N ILE A 214 15.34 29.93 37.93
CA ILE A 214 14.41 30.00 39.06
C ILE A 214 15.16 29.87 40.38
N ALA A 215 16.09 28.93 40.51
CA ALA A 215 16.84 28.70 41.75
C ALA A 215 17.78 29.87 42.15
N LYS A 216 18.10 30.78 41.22
CA LYS A 216 18.94 31.96 41.47
C LYS A 216 18.14 33.20 41.86
N HIS A 217 16.82 33.15 41.72
CA HIS A 217 15.89 34.24 41.99
C HIS A 217 14.95 33.91 43.16
#